data_AF-A0A6J0MP37-F1
#
_entry.id   AF-A0A6J0MP37-F1
#
_cell.length_a   1.000
_cell.length_b   1.000
_cell.length_c   1.000
_cell.angle_alpha   90.00
_cell.angle_beta   90.00
_cell.angle_gamma   90.00
#
_symmetry.space_group_name_H-M   'P 1'
#
loop_
_entity.id
_entity.type
_entity.pdbx_description
1 polymer ?
#
loop_
_entity_poly.entity_id
_entity_poly.type
_entity_poly.pdbx_seq_one_letter_code
_entity_poly.pdbx_strand_id
1 'polypeptide(L)'
;MEERSWYNTREELEVKSPSRVDGIDSKQESFQRWSYSTFLQELGQRLNNPQRSIATSIILCQRFFTRQSLAKNDPKTISMICMFIAGKVEGSPRAVDDVIAKGYRVLHGKEPTTEVRERLKGVVLTGEKFVLSTLKFDLEIEQPYGPALDWVRKSVKVEMDAKRLSQVAWNFLNDGLRSSLCLQFRPSQIAAAAIYLGSRITNVKLPCDGEKDWWLEFHVTKRQLSEICKQTLEIYQQDFLIVQVKHEAKSIGLTVHHENS
;
A
#
# COMPACT_ATOMS: atom_id res chain seq x y z
N MET A 1 -23.97 15.24 10.04
CA MET A 1 -23.08 14.84 8.94
C MET A 1 -22.08 13.88 9.56
N GLU A 2 -22.25 12.57 9.38
CA GLU A 2 -21.30 11.59 9.93
C GLU A 2 -19.90 11.89 9.40
N GLU A 3 -18.94 11.94 10.30
CA GLU A 3 -17.54 12.18 9.97
C GLU A 3 -17.08 11.09 8.98
N ARG A 4 -16.55 11.50 7.82
CA ARG A 4 -16.05 10.61 6.76
C ARG A 4 -14.74 9.93 7.21
N SER A 5 -14.78 9.15 8.28
CA SER A 5 -13.61 8.46 8.79
C SER A 5 -13.42 7.14 8.03
N TRP A 6 -12.33 7.05 7.27
CA TRP A 6 -11.80 5.80 6.74
C TRP A 6 -10.86 5.10 7.72
N TYR A 7 -10.73 5.63 8.93
CA TYR A 7 -9.90 5.09 9.98
C TYR A 7 -10.72 4.15 10.86
N ASN A 8 -10.18 2.95 11.06
CA ASN A 8 -10.80 1.86 11.79
C ASN A 8 -9.81 1.38 12.86
N THR A 9 -10.33 0.80 13.92
CA THR A 9 -9.50 0.08 14.89
C THR A 9 -8.92 -1.19 14.25
N ARG A 10 -7.79 -1.66 14.78
CA ARG A 10 -7.19 -2.93 14.37
C ARG A 10 -8.19 -4.10 14.52
N GLU A 11 -8.96 -4.11 15.61
CA GLU A 11 -9.96 -5.14 15.87
C GLU A 11 -11.06 -5.16 14.79
N GLU A 12 -11.57 -4.00 14.37
CA GLU A 12 -12.57 -3.92 13.31
C GLU A 12 -12.04 -4.49 11.99
N LEU A 13 -10.78 -4.21 11.66
CA LEU A 13 -10.16 -4.67 10.42
C LEU A 13 -9.78 -6.15 10.45
N GLU A 14 -9.32 -6.68 11.59
CA GLU A 14 -8.83 -8.05 11.69
C GLU A 14 -9.94 -9.06 12.02
N VAL A 15 -10.94 -8.65 12.80
CA VAL A 15 -11.97 -9.55 13.35
C VAL A 15 -13.35 -9.32 12.73
N LYS A 16 -13.67 -8.09 12.33
CA LYS A 16 -15.03 -7.70 11.88
C LYS A 16 -15.09 -7.29 10.42
N SER A 17 -14.06 -7.62 9.62
CA SER A 17 -14.04 -7.29 8.20
C SER A 17 -15.19 -7.98 7.43
N PRO A 18 -15.70 -7.40 6.33
CA PRO A 18 -16.67 -8.08 5.47
C PRO A 18 -16.18 -9.44 4.95
N SER A 19 -14.87 -9.54 4.65
CA SER A 19 -14.23 -10.78 4.24
C SER A 19 -14.29 -11.85 5.34
N ARG A 20 -14.11 -11.45 6.61
CA ARG A 20 -14.20 -12.36 7.75
C ARG A 20 -15.60 -12.94 7.90
N VAL A 21 -16.61 -12.09 7.78
CA VAL A 21 -18.03 -12.50 7.85
C VAL A 21 -18.36 -13.51 6.75
N ASP A 22 -17.76 -13.35 5.57
CA ASP A 22 -17.92 -14.27 4.44
C ASP A 22 -16.95 -15.48 4.49
N GLY A 23 -16.28 -15.73 5.61
CA GLY A 23 -15.52 -16.96 5.86
C GLY A 23 -14.06 -16.94 5.43
N ILE A 24 -13.48 -15.79 5.04
CA ILE A 24 -12.05 -15.68 4.78
C ILE A 24 -11.29 -15.57 6.10
N ASP A 25 -10.28 -16.43 6.29
CA ASP A 25 -9.43 -16.39 7.48
C ASP A 25 -8.41 -15.24 7.45
N SER A 26 -7.75 -15.00 8.59
CA SER A 26 -6.87 -13.85 8.79
C SER A 26 -5.63 -13.88 7.93
N LYS A 27 -5.06 -15.07 7.77
CA LYS A 27 -3.85 -15.26 6.98
C LYS A 27 -4.20 -15.10 5.50
N GLN A 28 -5.33 -15.66 5.07
CA GLN A 28 -5.79 -15.52 3.69
C GLN A 28 -6.14 -14.06 3.34
N GLU A 29 -6.88 -13.35 4.20
CA GLU A 29 -7.17 -11.92 3.97
C GLU A 29 -5.88 -11.09 3.91
N SER A 30 -4.95 -11.30 4.86
CA SER A 30 -3.66 -10.59 4.88
C SER A 30 -2.84 -10.85 3.62
N PHE A 31 -2.77 -12.11 3.17
CA PHE A 31 -2.10 -12.48 1.93
C PHE A 31 -2.73 -11.82 0.71
N GLN A 32 -4.07 -11.82 0.60
CA GLN A 32 -4.75 -11.18 -0.52
C GLN A 32 -4.52 -9.66 -0.54
N ARG A 33 -4.57 -9.01 0.63
CA ARG A 33 -4.25 -7.58 0.77
C ARG A 33 -2.84 -7.26 0.31
N TRP A 34 -1.87 -8.03 0.78
CA TRP A 34 -0.49 -7.92 0.34
C TRP A 34 -0.36 -8.15 -1.18
N SER A 35 -1.01 -9.20 -1.70
CA SER A 35 -0.90 -9.63 -3.10
C SER A 35 -1.48 -8.58 -4.06
N TYR A 36 -2.64 -8.00 -3.77
CA TYR A 36 -3.20 -6.98 -4.65
C TYR A 36 -2.41 -5.66 -4.56
N SER A 37 -1.85 -5.31 -3.41
CA SER A 37 -1.00 -4.11 -3.26
C SER A 37 0.30 -4.26 -4.06
N THR A 38 0.93 -5.43 -4.00
CA THR A 38 2.13 -5.73 -4.82
C THR A 38 1.81 -5.70 -6.32
N PHE A 39 0.67 -6.26 -6.71
CA PHE A 39 0.21 -6.19 -8.11
C PHE A 39 -0.02 -4.75 -8.58
N LEU A 40 -0.66 -3.90 -7.76
CA LEU A 40 -0.88 -2.49 -8.08
C LEU A 40 0.44 -1.73 -8.22
N GLN A 41 1.41 -2.01 -7.34
CA GLN A 41 2.73 -1.41 -7.40
C GLN A 41 3.43 -1.73 -8.72
N GLU A 42 3.44 -3.00 -9.13
CA GLU A 42 4.04 -3.42 -10.40
C GLU A 42 3.27 -2.89 -11.61
N LEU A 43 1.94 -2.98 -11.60
CA LEU A 43 1.08 -2.49 -12.68
C LEU A 43 1.30 -0.99 -12.90
N GLY A 44 1.29 -0.20 -11.83
CA GLY A 44 1.52 1.24 -11.90
C GLY A 44 2.89 1.60 -12.46
N GLN A 45 3.95 0.88 -12.06
CA GLN A 45 5.29 1.05 -12.62
C GLN A 45 5.32 0.73 -14.10
N ARG A 46 4.73 -0.39 -14.55
CA ARG A 46 4.67 -0.75 -15.97
C ARG A 46 3.82 0.24 -16.78
N LEU A 47 2.81 0.85 -16.16
CA LEU A 47 2.03 1.93 -16.75
C LEU A 47 2.77 3.28 -16.76
N ASN A 48 3.94 3.39 -16.15
CA ASN A 48 4.67 4.66 -15.94
C ASN A 48 3.82 5.69 -15.17
N ASN A 49 3.00 5.25 -14.22
CA ASN A 49 2.30 6.17 -13.32
C ASN A 49 3.26 6.63 -12.21
N PRO A 50 3.15 7.90 -11.75
CA PRO A 50 3.94 8.37 -10.62
C PRO A 50 3.52 7.62 -9.34
N GLN A 51 4.44 7.48 -8.37
CA GLN A 51 4.18 6.76 -7.12
C GLN A 51 2.93 7.28 -6.40
N ARG A 52 2.65 8.59 -6.50
CA ARG A 52 1.42 9.19 -5.96
C ARG A 52 0.16 8.47 -6.50
N SER A 53 0.04 8.28 -7.80
CA SER A 53 -1.12 7.57 -8.38
C SER A 53 -1.18 6.09 -8.03
N ILE A 54 -0.02 5.45 -7.85
CA ILE A 54 0.08 4.06 -7.40
C ILE A 54 -0.39 3.92 -5.95
N ALA A 55 0.08 4.79 -5.07
CA ALA A 55 -0.32 4.79 -3.66
C ALA A 55 -1.82 5.09 -3.51
N THR A 56 -2.37 6.02 -4.32
CA THR A 56 -3.81 6.31 -4.36
C THR A 56 -4.59 5.08 -4.80
N SER A 57 -4.18 4.36 -5.84
CA SER A 57 -4.88 3.13 -6.26
C SER A 57 -4.88 2.05 -5.19
N ILE A 58 -3.77 1.88 -4.47
CA ILE A 58 -3.67 0.93 -3.35
C ILE A 58 -4.61 1.34 -2.22
N ILE A 59 -4.63 2.61 -1.81
CA ILE A 59 -5.50 3.10 -0.73
C ILE A 59 -6.98 2.99 -1.11
N LEU A 60 -7.36 3.28 -2.36
CA LEU A 60 -8.72 3.06 -2.84
C LEU A 60 -9.12 1.58 -2.74
N CYS A 61 -8.22 0.66 -3.10
CA CYS A 61 -8.46 -0.78 -3.00
C CYS A 61 -8.57 -1.23 -1.52
N GLN A 62 -7.70 -0.73 -0.65
CA GLN A 62 -7.76 -0.97 0.80
C GLN A 62 -9.10 -0.52 1.39
N ARG A 63 -9.55 0.71 1.07
CA ARG A 63 -10.84 1.28 1.48
C ARG A 63 -12.03 0.49 0.92
N PHE A 64 -11.96 0.05 -0.33
CA PHE A 64 -13.00 -0.75 -0.96
C PHE A 64 -13.23 -2.05 -0.18
N PHE A 65 -12.15 -2.75 0.19
CA PHE A 65 -12.21 -3.99 0.98
C PHE A 65 -12.44 -3.79 2.48
N THR A 66 -12.72 -2.57 2.96
CA THR A 66 -13.36 -2.39 4.28
C THR A 66 -14.89 -2.43 4.21
N ARG A 67 -15.45 -2.29 3.00
CA ARG A 67 -16.90 -2.27 2.73
C ARG A 67 -17.37 -3.49 1.95
N GLN A 68 -16.48 -4.07 1.16
CA GLN A 68 -16.73 -5.23 0.31
C GLN A 68 -15.87 -6.41 0.74
N SER A 69 -16.35 -7.61 0.41
CA SER A 69 -15.67 -8.85 0.76
C SER A 69 -14.77 -9.34 -0.36
N LEU A 70 -13.59 -9.82 0.03
CA LEU A 70 -12.65 -10.51 -0.85
C LEU A 70 -13.21 -11.85 -1.38
N ALA A 71 -14.22 -12.44 -0.71
CA ALA A 71 -14.85 -13.68 -1.15
C ALA A 71 -15.78 -13.47 -2.36
N LYS A 72 -16.31 -12.25 -2.50
CA LYS A 72 -17.32 -11.89 -3.50
C LYS A 72 -16.76 -11.08 -4.67
N ASN A 73 -15.53 -10.59 -4.56
CA ASN A 73 -14.93 -9.68 -5.53
C ASN A 73 -13.49 -10.10 -5.83
N ASP A 74 -13.16 -10.31 -7.11
CA ASP A 74 -11.79 -10.62 -7.51
C ASP A 74 -10.85 -9.43 -7.25
N PRO A 75 -9.84 -9.58 -6.37
CA PRO A 75 -9.00 -8.45 -5.96
C PRO A 75 -8.16 -7.88 -7.10
N LYS A 76 -7.77 -8.69 -8.09
CA LYS A 76 -6.95 -8.23 -9.21
C LYS A 76 -7.76 -7.39 -10.18
N THR A 77 -9.01 -7.76 -10.41
CA THR A 77 -9.98 -6.96 -11.17
C THR A 77 -10.27 -5.63 -10.49
N ILE A 78 -10.56 -5.63 -9.19
CA ILE A 78 -10.76 -4.39 -8.42
C ILE A 78 -9.51 -3.52 -8.46
N SER A 79 -8.32 -4.09 -8.34
CA SER A 79 -7.06 -3.35 -8.49
C SER A 79 -6.92 -2.66 -9.85
N MET A 80 -7.22 -3.34 -10.97
CA MET A 80 -7.17 -2.68 -12.29
C MET A 80 -8.15 -1.50 -12.37
N ILE A 81 -9.35 -1.63 -11.79
CA ILE A 81 -10.33 -0.54 -11.71
C ILE A 81 -9.80 0.61 -10.85
N CYS A 82 -9.28 0.32 -9.65
CA CYS A 82 -8.69 1.33 -8.76
C CYS A 82 -7.50 2.05 -9.41
N MET A 83 -6.66 1.35 -10.18
CA MET A 83 -5.56 1.97 -10.93
C MET A 83 -6.06 2.91 -12.02
N PHE A 84 -7.11 2.50 -12.75
CA PHE A 84 -7.75 3.34 -13.76
C PHE A 84 -8.38 4.61 -13.15
N ILE A 85 -9.06 4.49 -12.00
CA ILE A 85 -9.63 5.62 -11.26
C ILE A 85 -8.53 6.55 -10.73
N ALA A 86 -7.52 6.00 -10.05
CA ALA A 86 -6.45 6.79 -9.44
C ALA A 86 -5.65 7.60 -10.48
N GLY A 87 -5.40 7.04 -11.66
CA GLY A 87 -4.78 7.78 -12.75
C GLY A 87 -5.56 9.04 -13.13
N LYS A 88 -6.90 8.97 -13.18
CA LYS A 88 -7.76 10.12 -13.46
C LYS A 88 -7.74 11.15 -12.33
N VAL A 89 -7.89 10.69 -11.09
CA VAL A 89 -7.91 11.55 -9.88
C VAL A 89 -6.59 12.33 -9.74
N GLU A 90 -5.48 11.68 -10.03
CA GLU A 90 -4.13 12.22 -9.80
C GLU A 90 -3.53 12.89 -11.05
N GLY A 91 -4.32 13.11 -12.11
CA GLY A 91 -3.87 13.80 -13.32
C GLY A 91 -2.86 13.00 -14.17
N SER A 92 -2.81 11.68 -14.04
CA SER A 92 -2.00 10.78 -14.88
C SER A 92 -2.84 9.62 -15.48
N PRO A 93 -3.94 9.93 -16.21
CA PRO A 93 -4.83 8.92 -16.73
C PRO A 93 -4.14 8.00 -17.74
N ARG A 94 -4.57 6.74 -17.78
CA ARG A 94 -4.12 5.73 -18.75
C ARG A 94 -5.33 5.18 -19.49
N ALA A 95 -5.14 4.81 -20.76
CA ALA A 95 -6.19 4.17 -21.52
C ALA A 95 -6.58 2.84 -20.86
N VAL A 96 -7.88 2.51 -20.86
CA VAL A 96 -8.38 1.26 -20.26
C VAL A 96 -7.71 0.03 -20.90
N ASP A 97 -7.46 0.09 -22.21
CA ASP A 97 -6.78 -0.99 -22.94
C ASP A 97 -5.33 -1.19 -22.48
N ASP A 98 -4.62 -0.12 -22.10
CA ASP A 98 -3.27 -0.22 -21.54
C ASP A 98 -3.27 -0.83 -20.13
N VAL A 99 -4.23 -0.42 -19.29
CA VAL A 99 -4.39 -0.97 -17.93
C VAL A 99 -4.64 -2.47 -18.00
N ILE A 100 -5.52 -2.90 -18.92
CA ILE A 100 -5.85 -4.31 -19.14
C ILE A 100 -4.65 -5.07 -19.70
N ALA A 101 -4.02 -4.57 -20.78
CA ALA A 101 -2.90 -5.27 -21.40
C ALA A 101 -1.75 -5.47 -20.41
N LYS A 102 -1.35 -4.41 -19.70
CA LYS A 102 -0.25 -4.48 -18.73
C LYS A 102 -0.65 -5.27 -17.48
N GLY A 103 -1.87 -5.09 -16.97
CA GLY A 103 -2.39 -5.85 -15.83
C GLY A 103 -2.44 -7.35 -16.11
N TYR A 104 -3.01 -7.73 -17.25
CA TYR A 104 -3.07 -9.13 -17.68
C TYR A 104 -1.68 -9.74 -17.87
N ARG A 105 -0.73 -8.98 -18.44
CA ARG A 105 0.66 -9.43 -18.60
C ARG A 105 1.38 -9.63 -17.25
N VAL A 106 1.11 -8.79 -16.25
CA VAL A 106 1.64 -9.00 -14.89
C VAL A 106 1.08 -10.29 -14.29
N LEU A 107 -0.21 -10.57 -14.49
CA LEU A 107 -0.87 -11.74 -13.90
C LEU A 107 -0.54 -13.06 -14.60
N HIS A 108 -0.34 -13.04 -15.92
CA HIS A 108 -0.29 -14.25 -16.74
C HIS A 108 0.96 -14.40 -17.60
N GLY A 109 1.86 -13.40 -17.62
CA GLY A 109 3.10 -13.44 -18.41
C GLY A 109 2.90 -13.36 -19.92
N LYS A 110 1.68 -13.14 -20.41
CA LYS A 110 1.33 -13.09 -21.83
C LYS A 110 0.31 -12.01 -22.13
N GLU A 111 0.14 -11.68 -23.41
CA GLU A 111 -0.89 -10.74 -23.86
C GLU A 111 -2.30 -11.38 -23.80
N PRO A 112 -3.35 -10.60 -23.49
CA PRO A 112 -4.72 -11.09 -23.54
C PRO A 112 -5.15 -11.30 -25.00
N THR A 113 -5.96 -12.33 -25.25
CA THR A 113 -6.67 -12.48 -26.53
C THR A 113 -7.66 -11.33 -26.72
N THR A 114 -8.09 -11.09 -27.96
CA THR A 114 -9.08 -10.05 -28.27
C THR A 114 -10.36 -10.21 -27.45
N GLU A 115 -10.89 -11.43 -27.35
CA GLU A 115 -12.10 -11.72 -26.56
C GLU A 115 -11.90 -11.41 -25.07
N VAL A 116 -10.77 -11.82 -24.48
CA VAL A 116 -10.46 -11.53 -23.07
C VAL A 116 -10.32 -10.04 -22.84
N ARG A 117 -9.68 -9.32 -23.76
CA ARG A 117 -9.50 -7.87 -23.70
C ARG A 117 -10.85 -7.15 -23.67
N GLU A 118 -11.76 -7.46 -24.61
CA GLU A 118 -13.08 -6.84 -24.69
C GLU A 118 -13.93 -7.15 -23.45
N ARG A 119 -13.88 -8.39 -22.95
CA ARG A 119 -14.55 -8.77 -21.70
C ARG A 119 -14.03 -7.96 -20.52
N LEU A 120 -12.71 -7.89 -20.33
CA LEU A 120 -12.09 -7.14 -19.24
C LEU A 120 -12.37 -5.64 -19.35
N LYS A 121 -12.45 -5.10 -20.57
CA LYS A 121 -12.84 -3.71 -20.83
C LYS A 121 -14.25 -3.41 -20.34
N GLY A 122 -15.21 -4.27 -20.67
CA GLY A 122 -16.56 -4.18 -20.14
C GLY A 122 -16.61 -4.24 -18.60
N VAL A 123 -15.83 -5.14 -18.01
CA VAL A 123 -15.71 -5.28 -16.54
C VAL A 123 -15.11 -4.03 -15.90
N VAL A 124 -14.00 -3.48 -16.43
CA VAL A 124 -13.34 -2.32 -15.84
C VAL A 124 -14.23 -1.06 -15.94
N LEU A 125 -14.85 -0.83 -17.09
CA LEU A 125 -15.70 0.35 -17.30
C LEU A 125 -17.01 0.28 -16.48
N THR A 126 -17.59 -0.91 -16.33
CA THR A 126 -18.78 -1.09 -15.49
C THR A 126 -18.42 -1.03 -14.01
N GLY A 127 -17.31 -1.69 -13.64
CA GLY A 127 -16.81 -1.76 -12.28
C GLY A 127 -16.35 -0.42 -11.71
N GLU A 128 -15.97 0.54 -12.57
CA GLU A 128 -15.67 1.91 -12.13
C GLU A 128 -16.81 2.49 -11.27
N LYS A 129 -18.06 2.42 -11.76
CA LYS A 129 -19.22 2.96 -11.03
C LYS A 129 -19.42 2.27 -9.69
N PHE A 130 -19.14 0.96 -9.62
CA PHE A 130 -19.27 0.17 -8.41
C PHE A 130 -18.20 0.52 -7.36
N VAL A 131 -16.95 0.73 -7.79
CA VAL A 131 -15.89 1.20 -6.89
C VAL A 131 -16.19 2.61 -6.40
N LEU A 132 -16.56 3.53 -7.29
CA LEU A 132 -16.88 4.91 -6.93
C LEU A 132 -18.04 5.01 -5.92
N SER A 133 -19.12 4.24 -6.13
CA SER A 133 -20.26 4.23 -5.22
C SER A 133 -19.92 3.60 -3.86
N THR A 134 -19.14 2.52 -3.84
CA THR A 134 -18.64 1.89 -2.61
C THR A 134 -17.79 2.85 -1.80
N LEU A 135 -16.96 3.64 -2.47
CA LEU A 135 -16.12 4.67 -1.85
C LEU A 135 -16.87 5.97 -1.55
N LYS A 136 -18.18 6.03 -1.79
CA LYS A 136 -19.01 7.23 -1.61
C LYS A 136 -18.44 8.47 -2.32
N PHE A 137 -17.75 8.26 -3.45
CA PHE A 137 -17.02 9.28 -4.21
C PHE A 137 -15.94 10.03 -3.40
N ASP A 138 -15.48 9.47 -2.28
CA ASP A 138 -14.40 10.02 -1.47
C ASP A 138 -13.03 9.56 -2.01
N LEU A 139 -12.56 10.29 -3.00
CA LEU A 139 -11.32 10.02 -3.74
C LEU A 139 -10.14 10.89 -3.28
N GLU A 140 -10.37 11.80 -2.34
CA GLU A 140 -9.33 12.66 -1.80
C GLU A 140 -8.46 11.84 -0.83
N ILE A 141 -7.20 11.64 -1.22
CA ILE A 141 -6.25 10.81 -0.49
C ILE A 141 -5.00 11.64 -0.20
N GLU A 142 -4.87 12.01 1.07
CA GLU A 142 -3.61 12.50 1.62
C GLU A 142 -2.59 11.35 1.71
N GLN A 143 -1.33 11.64 1.42
CA GLN A 143 -0.27 10.63 1.39
C GLN A 143 0.90 10.99 2.31
N PRO A 144 1.59 10.00 2.89
CA PRO A 144 2.63 10.24 3.90
C PRO A 144 3.96 10.74 3.30
N TYR A 145 4.15 10.64 1.98
CA TYR A 145 5.42 10.93 1.32
C TYR A 145 5.88 12.38 1.47
N GLY A 146 4.99 13.35 1.17
CA GLY A 146 5.31 14.78 1.28
C GLY A 146 5.74 15.17 2.69
N PRO A 147 4.88 14.95 3.71
CA PRO A 147 5.21 15.23 5.10
C PRO A 147 6.51 14.59 5.57
N ALA A 148 6.78 13.34 5.18
CA ALA A 148 8.01 12.66 5.56
C ALA A 148 9.25 13.34 4.95
N LEU A 149 9.25 13.54 3.64
CA LEU A 149 10.41 14.08 2.93
C LEU A 149 10.68 15.54 3.27
N ASP A 150 9.63 16.35 3.41
CA ASP A 150 9.77 17.77 3.73
C ASP A 150 10.32 17.96 5.14
N TRP A 151 9.88 17.14 6.10
CA TRP A 151 10.45 17.16 7.44
C TRP A 151 11.92 16.73 7.45
N VAL A 152 12.28 15.63 6.76
CA VAL A 152 13.68 15.16 6.71
C VAL A 152 14.60 16.23 6.12
N ARG A 153 14.21 16.88 5.01
CA ARG A 153 14.98 17.96 4.39
C ARG A 153 15.17 19.17 5.30
N LYS A 154 14.14 19.54 6.06
CA LYS A 154 14.18 20.67 7.00
C LYS A 154 15.07 20.38 8.22
N SER A 155 14.96 19.16 8.75
CA SER A 155 15.48 18.78 10.07
C SER A 155 16.89 18.18 10.02
N VAL A 156 17.26 17.47 8.95
CA VAL A 156 18.59 16.86 8.83
C VAL A 156 19.53 17.76 8.02
N LYS A 157 20.53 18.33 8.68
CA LYS A 157 21.43 19.33 8.08
C LYS A 157 22.48 18.74 7.13
N VAL A 158 22.88 17.50 7.35
CA VAL A 158 23.84 16.80 6.49
C VAL A 158 23.09 16.24 5.29
N GLU A 159 23.35 16.78 4.10
CA GLU A 159 22.62 16.43 2.87
C GLU A 159 22.67 14.93 2.54
N MET A 160 23.85 14.31 2.70
CA MET A 160 24.05 12.86 2.50
C MET A 160 23.17 12.03 3.44
N ASP A 161 23.06 12.42 4.71
CA ASP A 161 22.21 11.74 5.69
C ASP A 161 20.73 11.98 5.40
N ALA A 162 20.35 13.20 5.03
CA ALA A 162 18.98 13.52 4.64
C ALA A 162 18.53 12.67 3.44
N LYS A 163 19.39 12.51 2.42
CA LYS A 163 19.13 11.68 1.24
C LYS A 163 18.99 10.20 1.61
N ARG A 164 19.92 9.68 2.41
CA ARG A 164 19.92 8.27 2.85
C ARG A 164 18.69 7.95 3.71
N LEU A 165 18.38 8.81 4.68
CA LEU A 165 17.18 8.69 5.52
C LEU A 165 15.90 8.77 4.70
N SER A 166 15.81 9.76 3.79
CA SER A 166 14.66 9.92 2.89
C SER A 166 14.38 8.66 2.08
N GLN A 167 15.43 8.04 1.52
CA GLN A 167 15.28 6.81 0.74
C GLN A 167 14.76 5.65 1.59
N VAL A 168 15.32 5.44 2.79
CA VAL A 168 14.87 4.35 3.67
C VAL A 168 13.45 4.60 4.19
N ALA A 169 13.13 5.83 4.58
CA ALA A 169 11.78 6.21 4.99
C ALA A 169 10.77 6.00 3.84
N TRP A 170 11.11 6.39 2.61
CA TRP A 170 10.28 6.14 1.42
C TRP A 170 10.01 4.65 1.21
N ASN A 171 11.01 3.78 1.43
CA ASN A 171 10.83 2.34 1.33
C ASN A 171 9.84 1.84 2.39
N PHE A 172 9.97 2.27 3.65
CA PHE A 172 8.99 1.93 4.69
C PHE A 172 7.58 2.42 4.38
N LEU A 173 7.43 3.58 3.75
CA LEU A 173 6.11 4.07 3.30
C LEU A 173 5.49 3.17 2.23
N ASN A 174 6.27 2.73 1.24
CA ASN A 174 5.80 1.80 0.22
C ASN A 174 5.46 0.43 0.82
N ASP A 175 6.26 -0.03 1.79
CA ASP A 175 6.00 -1.28 2.49
C ASP A 175 4.72 -1.20 3.31
N GLY A 176 4.49 -0.08 3.99
CA GLY A 176 3.24 0.19 4.72
C GLY A 176 1.97 0.10 3.88
N LEU A 177 2.01 0.41 2.57
CA LEU A 177 0.86 0.26 1.65
C LEU A 177 0.42 -1.19 1.44
N ARG A 178 1.28 -2.17 1.76
CA ARG A 178 0.95 -3.59 1.72
C ARG A 178 0.27 -4.10 3.00
N SER A 179 0.02 -3.21 3.95
CA SER A 179 -0.67 -3.47 5.21
C SER A 179 -1.93 -2.62 5.34
N SER A 180 -2.65 -2.79 6.45
CA SER A 180 -3.83 -1.99 6.80
C SER A 180 -3.49 -0.67 7.50
N LEU A 181 -2.21 -0.27 7.60
CA LEU A 181 -1.79 0.96 8.28
C LEU A 181 -2.52 2.21 7.78
N CYS A 182 -2.73 2.33 6.46
CA CYS A 182 -3.45 3.44 5.84
C CYS A 182 -4.95 3.50 6.20
N LEU A 183 -5.49 2.43 6.77
CA LEU A 183 -6.87 2.33 7.27
C LEU A 183 -6.96 2.51 8.80
N GLN A 184 -5.82 2.66 9.49
CA GLN A 184 -5.75 2.78 10.95
C GLN A 184 -5.19 4.13 11.39
N PHE A 185 -4.24 4.68 10.63
CA PHE A 185 -3.45 5.85 11.02
C PHE A 185 -3.44 6.91 9.94
N ARG A 186 -3.41 8.17 10.36
CA ARG A 186 -3.32 9.31 9.44
C ARG A 186 -1.96 9.32 8.72
N PRO A 187 -1.86 9.87 7.50
CA PRO A 187 -0.61 9.94 6.74
C PRO A 187 0.56 10.57 7.51
N SER A 188 0.32 11.63 8.30
CA SER A 188 1.36 12.25 9.14
C SER A 188 1.94 11.28 10.18
N GLN A 189 1.12 10.40 10.73
CA GLN A 189 1.54 9.42 11.74
C GLN A 189 2.38 8.30 11.10
N ILE A 190 1.97 7.83 9.92
CA ILE A 190 2.73 6.85 9.13
C ILE A 190 4.08 7.46 8.69
N ALA A 191 4.10 8.73 8.28
CA ALA A 191 5.32 9.46 7.95
C ALA A 191 6.32 9.50 9.11
N ALA A 192 5.86 9.85 10.32
CA ALA A 192 6.71 9.85 11.51
C ALA A 192 7.30 8.45 11.80
N ALA A 193 6.48 7.39 11.71
CA ALA A 193 6.98 6.03 11.92
C ALA A 193 8.04 5.62 10.88
N ALA A 194 7.83 5.96 9.61
CA ALA A 194 8.79 5.66 8.54
C ALA A 194 10.13 6.40 8.72
N ILE A 195 10.09 7.68 9.13
CA ILE A 195 11.29 8.44 9.48
C ILE A 195 12.00 7.80 10.68
N TYR A 196 11.24 7.44 11.73
CA TYR A 196 11.80 6.83 12.93
C TYR A 196 12.51 5.52 12.60
N LEU A 197 11.85 4.58 11.90
CA LEU A 197 12.45 3.33 11.46
C LEU A 197 13.66 3.58 10.55
N GLY A 198 13.53 4.49 9.59
CA GLY A 198 14.61 4.86 8.68
C GLY A 198 15.85 5.40 9.41
N SER A 199 15.66 6.19 10.47
CA SER A 199 16.77 6.73 11.27
C SER A 199 17.54 5.64 12.01
N ARG A 200 16.84 4.58 12.46
CA ARG A 200 17.46 3.44 13.15
C ARG A 200 18.29 2.59 12.20
N ILE A 201 17.83 2.39 10.98
CA ILE A 201 18.57 1.64 9.94
C ILE A 201 19.79 2.43 9.45
N THR A 202 19.64 3.75 9.28
CA THR A 202 20.71 4.60 8.76
C THR A 202 21.68 5.09 9.85
N ASN A 203 21.32 4.94 11.13
CA ASN A 203 22.03 5.51 12.26
C ASN A 203 22.16 7.05 12.18
N VAL A 204 21.21 7.70 11.50
CA VAL A 204 21.12 9.17 11.45
C VAL A 204 20.51 9.66 12.75
N LYS A 205 21.22 10.55 13.45
CA LYS A 205 20.68 11.20 14.65
C LYS A 205 19.66 12.24 14.23
N LEU A 206 18.42 12.05 14.68
CA LEU A 206 17.37 13.04 14.50
C LEU A 206 17.55 14.17 15.50
N PRO A 207 17.16 15.42 15.16
CA PRO A 207 17.19 16.52 16.12
C PRO A 207 16.36 16.18 17.36
N CYS A 208 16.97 16.34 18.54
CA CYS A 208 16.27 16.35 19.81
C CYS A 208 16.41 17.76 20.38
N ASP A 209 15.40 18.62 20.20
CA ASP A 209 15.40 19.98 20.73
C ASP A 209 15.06 19.95 22.23
N GLY A 210 16.01 19.50 23.04
CA GLY A 210 16.13 19.73 24.49
C GLY A 210 15.08 19.09 25.41
N GLU A 211 13.80 19.06 25.03
CA GLU A 211 12.68 18.57 25.84
C GLU A 211 11.50 18.01 25.02
N LYS A 212 11.47 18.21 23.69
CA LYS A 212 10.38 17.72 22.83
C LYS A 212 10.87 16.63 21.90
N ASP A 213 10.19 15.50 21.96
CA ASP A 213 10.37 14.46 20.96
C ASP A 213 9.91 14.97 19.59
N TRP A 214 10.74 14.86 18.56
CA TRP A 214 10.49 15.42 17.22
C TRP A 214 9.20 14.92 16.54
N TRP A 215 8.72 13.72 16.90
CA TRP A 215 7.48 13.16 16.36
C TRP A 215 6.22 13.91 16.83
N LEU A 216 6.33 14.79 17.83
CA LEU A 216 5.24 15.68 18.24
C LEU A 216 4.87 16.70 17.15
N GLU A 217 5.79 17.06 16.25
CA GLU A 217 5.49 17.89 15.06
C GLU A 217 4.48 17.22 14.12
N PHE A 218 4.37 15.89 14.16
CA PHE A 218 3.40 15.11 13.41
C PHE A 218 2.10 14.85 14.19
N HIS A 219 1.97 15.40 15.39
CA HIS A 219 0.88 15.13 16.34
C HIS A 219 0.77 13.64 16.70
N VAL A 220 1.91 12.97 16.88
CA VAL A 220 1.99 11.54 17.21
C VAL A 220 2.41 11.36 18.66
N THR A 221 1.76 10.46 19.39
CA THR A 221 2.23 10.03 20.72
C THR A 221 3.29 8.94 20.60
N LYS A 222 4.18 8.80 21.59
CA LYS A 222 5.18 7.71 21.63
C LYS A 222 4.54 6.33 21.50
N ARG A 223 3.34 6.13 22.09
CA ARG A 223 2.57 4.88 21.97
C ARG A 223 2.12 4.62 20.53
N GLN A 224 1.55 5.62 19.86
CA GLN A 224 1.16 5.50 18.45
C GLN A 224 2.37 5.26 17.55
N LEU A 225 3.46 5.99 17.76
CA LEU A 225 4.71 5.78 17.01
C LEU A 225 5.19 4.33 17.14
N SER A 226 5.25 3.82 18.37
CA SER A 226 5.67 2.44 18.64
C SER A 226 4.74 1.42 18.00
N GLU A 227 3.43 1.64 18.04
CA GLU A 227 2.44 0.73 17.44
C GLU A 227 2.57 0.68 15.91
N ILE A 228 2.67 1.84 15.26
CA ILE A 228 2.85 1.91 13.81
C ILE A 228 4.18 1.25 13.41
N CYS A 229 5.26 1.50 14.15
CA CYS A 229 6.56 0.87 13.88
C CYS A 229 6.47 -0.66 14.00
N LYS A 230 5.81 -1.17 15.04
CA LYS A 230 5.60 -2.59 15.24
C LYS A 230 4.83 -3.21 14.08
N GLN A 231 3.69 -2.64 13.71
CA GLN A 231 2.87 -3.12 12.60
C GLN A 231 3.59 -3.04 11.23
N THR A 232 4.39 -2.00 10.98
CA THR A 232 5.24 -1.93 9.79
C THR A 232 6.26 -3.08 9.77
N LEU A 233 6.86 -3.41 10.91
CA LEU A 233 7.85 -4.49 11.01
C LEU A 233 7.21 -5.88 10.92
N GLU A 234 5.95 -6.04 11.35
CA GLU A 234 5.17 -7.28 11.21
C GLU A 234 5.01 -7.71 9.73
N ILE A 235 5.13 -6.77 8.78
CA ILE A 235 5.12 -7.08 7.34
C ILE A 235 6.26 -8.03 6.97
N TYR A 236 7.45 -7.84 7.53
CA TYR A 236 8.63 -8.66 7.21
C TYR A 236 8.65 -10.02 7.94
N GLN A 237 7.71 -10.25 8.85
CA GLN A 237 7.58 -11.50 9.62
C GLN A 237 6.56 -12.46 9.00
N GLN A 238 5.95 -12.09 7.87
CA GLN A 238 4.90 -12.89 7.24
C GLN A 238 5.46 -14.09 6.46
N ASP A 239 5.03 -15.30 6.81
CA ASP A 239 5.48 -16.56 6.19
C ASP A 239 5.29 -16.63 4.67
N PHE A 240 4.26 -15.97 4.13
CA PHE A 240 3.97 -16.00 2.70
C PHE A 240 5.01 -15.25 1.86
N LEU A 241 5.72 -14.27 2.43
CA LEU A 241 6.86 -13.64 1.77
C LEU A 241 8.00 -14.64 1.58
N ILE A 242 8.20 -15.54 2.53
CA ILE A 242 9.22 -16.59 2.47
C ILE A 242 8.86 -17.63 1.39
N VAL A 243 7.59 -18.01 1.29
CA VAL A 243 7.10 -18.97 0.28
C VAL A 243 7.19 -18.39 -1.13
N GLN A 244 6.87 -17.11 -1.31
CA GLN A 244 6.96 -16.47 -2.62
C GLN A 244 8.41 -16.25 -3.07
N VAL A 245 9.31 -15.81 -2.18
CA VAL A 245 10.75 -15.76 -2.49
C VAL A 245 11.27 -17.14 -2.89
N LYS A 246 10.83 -18.21 -2.23
CA LYS A 246 11.16 -19.59 -2.62
C LYS A 246 10.60 -19.97 -3.98
N HIS A 247 9.37 -19.58 -4.31
CA HIS A 247 8.75 -19.87 -5.61
C HIS A 247 9.41 -19.08 -6.75
N GLU A 248 9.72 -17.80 -6.51
CA GLU A 248 10.46 -16.94 -7.45
C GLU A 248 11.89 -17.43 -7.64
N ALA A 249 12.61 -17.75 -6.56
CA ALA A 249 13.96 -18.35 -6.61
C ALA A 249 13.95 -19.68 -7.37
N LYS A 250 12.95 -20.53 -7.14
CA LYS A 250 12.77 -21.79 -7.86
C LYS A 250 12.45 -21.57 -9.35
N SER A 251 11.75 -20.49 -9.70
CA SER A 251 11.47 -20.12 -11.10
C SER A 251 12.69 -19.61 -11.86
N ILE A 252 13.74 -19.16 -11.15
CA ILE A 252 15.03 -18.72 -11.72
C ILE A 252 16.19 -19.68 -11.42
N GLY A 253 15.90 -20.89 -10.92
CA GLY A 253 16.90 -21.94 -10.69
C GLY A 253 17.79 -21.78 -9.46
N LEU A 254 17.42 -20.92 -8.50
CA LEU A 254 18.14 -20.74 -7.24
C LEU A 254 17.43 -21.47 -6.10
N THR A 255 18.14 -22.38 -5.41
CA THR A 255 17.63 -23.07 -4.21
C THR A 255 18.01 -22.27 -2.98
N VAL A 256 17.03 -21.66 -2.30
CA VAL A 256 17.27 -21.00 -1.01
C VAL A 256 17.39 -22.07 0.08
N HIS A 257 18.62 -22.46 0.40
CA HIS A 257 18.91 -23.26 1.58
C HIS A 257 18.86 -22.35 2.81
N HIS A 258 17.97 -22.66 3.75
CA HIS A 258 18.01 -22.05 5.08
C HIS A 258 18.88 -22.94 5.95
N GLU A 259 20.05 -22.44 6.36
CA GLU A 259 20.74 -22.97 7.53
C GLU A 259 19.93 -22.56 8.76
N ASN A 260 19.52 -23.55 9.55
CA ASN A 260 19.03 -23.36 10.90
C ASN A 260 20.24 -23.38 11.83
N SER A 261 20.50 -22.28 12.54
CA SER A 261 21.19 -22.25 13.85
C SER A 261 20.80 -20.96 14.56
#